data_AF-A0A1Y6M989-F1
#
_entry.id   AF-A0A1Y6M989-F1
#
_cell.length_a   1.000
_cell.length_b   1.000
_cell.length_c   1.000
_cell.angle_alpha   90.00
_cell.angle_beta   90.00
_cell.angle_gamma   90.00
#
_symmetry.space_group_name_H-M   'P 1'
#
loop_
_entity.id
_entity.type
_entity.pdbx_description
1 polymer ?
#
loop_
_entity_poly.entity_id
_entity_poly.type
_entity_poly.pdbx_seq_one_letter_code
_entity_poly.pdbx_strand_id
1 'polypeptide(L)'
;MTTFHELLGTDDSCSKADIKKKYRQLSVSLHPDKGGSQALMKMLNLAYQQVNQGNGNKKCAEIALESDNSAGAQQHMTALQEKIRALIKEKAQLQALIKQNQQQLTHAYNAGENCAREALMLLQTTNCRLNEQLLVLQRQIDAGTTHSRVVNKGVKRRYIFICTSLIIIIALIGWFIWHYQTLHLQPQLLSSVPVTDSVPVVNATPPLSTTIKDSDTEKNVERIMLTDTVGQWQQRYYEGTRQPYIAVRSTNGSYIVKDCQGTFSYYSNRSHHSANVAANLIYSTNDHQFAVYRIPYGNGSTERQWLNSKSVSINNNIFSNNGYKSSSLALASVCRNGVPF
;
A
#
# COMPACT_ATOMS: atom_id res chain seq x y z
N MET A 1 38.22 -49.60 34.25
CA MET A 1 36.77 -49.84 34.36
C MET A 1 36.25 -48.87 35.40
N THR A 2 35.27 -48.03 35.06
CA THR A 2 34.84 -46.91 35.91
C THR A 2 34.00 -47.37 37.11
N THR A 3 34.38 -46.98 38.32
CA THR A 3 33.59 -47.19 39.55
C THR A 3 32.65 -46.01 39.82
N PHE A 4 31.71 -46.14 40.76
CA PHE A 4 30.79 -45.04 41.11
C PHE A 4 31.52 -43.88 41.80
N HIS A 5 32.57 -44.17 42.58
CA HIS A 5 33.47 -43.15 43.13
C HIS A 5 34.15 -42.35 42.01
N GLU A 6 34.66 -43.03 40.99
CA GLU A 6 35.30 -42.41 39.83
C GLU A 6 34.31 -41.56 39.01
N LEU A 7 33.04 -42.00 38.89
CA LEU A 7 31.99 -41.23 38.19
C LEU A 7 31.62 -39.92 38.90
N LEU A 8 31.69 -39.89 40.24
CA LEU A 8 31.48 -38.68 41.04
C LEU A 8 32.74 -37.83 41.22
N GLY A 9 33.90 -38.32 40.80
CA GLY A 9 35.20 -37.69 41.06
C GLY A 9 35.54 -37.67 42.55
N THR A 10 35.26 -38.75 43.25
CA THR A 10 35.50 -38.97 44.70
C THR A 10 36.26 -40.28 44.91
N ASP A 11 36.72 -40.53 46.14
CA ASP A 11 37.37 -41.78 46.55
C ASP A 11 36.75 -42.32 47.86
N ASP A 12 37.18 -43.52 48.27
CA ASP A 12 36.73 -44.17 49.50
C ASP A 12 37.11 -43.42 50.80
N SER A 13 38.08 -42.51 50.71
CA SER A 13 38.54 -41.70 51.83
C SER A 13 37.70 -40.43 52.02
N CYS A 14 36.88 -40.07 51.02
CA CYS A 14 36.02 -38.90 51.06
C CYS A 14 34.91 -39.06 52.10
N SER A 15 34.68 -38.00 52.89
CA SER A 15 33.56 -37.97 53.82
C SER A 15 32.21 -37.92 53.07
N LYS A 16 31.13 -38.38 53.71
CA LYS A 16 29.76 -38.25 53.16
C LYS A 16 29.39 -36.79 52.84
N ALA A 17 29.95 -35.84 53.59
CA ALA A 17 29.74 -34.41 53.34
C ALA A 17 30.41 -33.95 52.04
N ASP A 18 31.62 -34.45 51.75
CA ASP A 18 32.37 -34.14 50.53
C ASP A 18 31.72 -34.77 49.29
N ILE A 19 31.24 -36.01 49.40
CA ILE A 19 30.49 -36.69 48.34
C ILE A 19 29.22 -35.91 47.98
N LYS A 20 28.47 -35.45 48.98
CA LYS A 20 27.27 -34.62 48.78
C LYS A 20 27.59 -33.26 48.16
N LYS A 21 28.72 -32.65 48.56
CA LYS A 21 29.20 -31.38 47.99
C LYS A 21 29.54 -31.53 46.50
N LYS A 22 30.28 -32.58 46.14
CA LYS A 22 30.65 -32.90 44.75
C LYS A 22 29.43 -33.20 43.88
N TYR A 23 28.50 -34.00 44.39
CA TYR A 23 27.22 -34.27 43.71
C TYR A 23 26.44 -32.98 43.41
N ARG A 24 26.33 -32.04 44.36
CA ARG A 24 25.66 -30.75 44.12
C ARG A 24 26.34 -29.93 43.04
N GLN A 25 27.68 -29.89 43.02
CA GLN A 25 28.43 -29.18 41.99
C GLN A 25 28.18 -29.76 40.60
N LEU A 26 28.23 -31.09 40.47
CA LEU A 26 27.98 -31.79 39.21
C LEU A 26 26.51 -31.71 38.77
N SER A 27 25.56 -31.72 39.71
CA SER A 27 24.14 -31.60 39.39
C SER A 27 23.81 -30.22 38.79
N VAL A 28 24.46 -29.16 39.27
CA VAL A 28 24.29 -27.82 38.71
C VAL A 28 24.88 -27.71 37.31
N SER A 29 26.05 -28.32 37.06
CA SER A 29 26.69 -28.25 35.73
C SER A 29 26.02 -29.16 34.70
N LEU A 30 25.52 -30.32 35.10
CA LEU A 30 24.88 -31.31 34.23
C LEU A 30 23.37 -31.16 34.13
N HIS A 31 22.80 -30.09 34.69
CA HIS A 31 21.36 -29.84 34.64
C HIS A 31 20.88 -29.62 33.20
N PRO A 32 19.80 -30.28 32.74
CA PRO A 32 19.30 -30.13 31.36
C PRO A 32 18.99 -28.67 31.01
N ASP A 33 18.39 -27.92 31.94
CA ASP A 33 18.08 -26.50 31.73
C ASP A 33 19.31 -25.58 31.61
N LYS A 34 20.50 -26.06 32.03
CA LYS A 34 21.76 -25.33 31.96
C LYS A 34 22.69 -25.84 30.84
N GLY A 35 22.15 -26.66 29.93
CA GLY A 35 22.90 -27.22 28.80
C GLY A 35 23.49 -28.61 29.05
N GLY A 36 23.16 -29.26 30.17
CA GLY A 36 23.51 -30.66 30.44
C GLY A 36 22.56 -31.66 29.75
N SER A 37 22.84 -32.96 29.88
CA SER A 37 22.00 -34.01 29.31
C SER A 37 21.18 -34.73 30.39
N GLN A 38 19.91 -35.03 30.09
CA GLN A 38 19.04 -35.78 30.99
C GLN A 38 19.61 -37.18 31.32
N ALA A 39 20.33 -37.80 30.38
CA ALA A 39 20.98 -39.09 30.58
C ALA A 39 22.16 -39.00 31.56
N LEU A 40 22.99 -37.94 31.45
CA LEU A 40 24.11 -37.70 32.35
C LEU A 40 23.62 -37.41 33.78
N MET A 41 22.54 -36.64 33.92
CA MET A 41 21.92 -36.39 35.22
C MET A 41 21.41 -37.68 35.89
N LYS A 42 20.78 -38.57 35.11
CA LYS A 42 20.34 -39.88 35.63
C LYS A 42 21.52 -40.74 36.09
N MET A 43 22.61 -40.80 35.32
CA MET A 43 23.82 -41.51 35.71
C MET A 43 24.47 -40.93 36.98
N LEU A 44 24.51 -39.60 37.11
CA LEU A 44 25.02 -38.91 38.29
C LEU A 44 24.20 -39.27 39.55
N ASN A 45 22.87 -39.24 39.44
CA ASN A 45 21.97 -39.60 40.54
C ASN A 45 22.17 -41.05 40.98
N LEU A 46 22.31 -41.97 40.02
CA LEU A 46 22.54 -43.38 40.28
C LEU A 46 23.87 -43.61 41.00
N ALA A 47 24.95 -42.96 40.55
CA ALA A 47 26.25 -43.07 41.23
C ALA A 47 26.23 -42.53 42.64
N TYR A 48 25.59 -41.39 42.88
CA TYR A 48 25.43 -40.84 44.24
C TYR A 48 24.65 -41.79 45.16
N GLN A 49 23.57 -42.39 44.67
CA GLN A 49 22.81 -43.38 45.43
C GLN A 49 23.66 -44.60 45.78
N GLN A 50 24.39 -45.16 44.82
CA GLN A 50 25.23 -46.33 45.03
C GLN A 50 26.38 -46.05 46.02
N VAL A 51 27.06 -44.91 45.90
CA VAL A 51 28.09 -44.50 46.86
C VAL A 51 27.50 -44.32 48.26
N ASN A 52 26.32 -43.71 48.38
CA ASN A 52 25.69 -43.51 49.69
C ASN A 52 25.18 -44.82 50.32
N GLN A 53 24.92 -45.85 49.51
CA GLN A 53 24.59 -47.21 49.94
C GLN A 53 25.83 -48.07 50.28
N GLY A 54 27.05 -47.52 50.15
CA GLY A 54 28.30 -48.25 50.40
C GLY A 54 28.80 -49.09 49.21
N ASN A 55 28.18 -48.94 48.04
CA ASN A 55 28.54 -49.65 46.81
C ASN A 55 29.51 -48.85 45.92
N GLY A 56 30.23 -47.86 46.47
CA GLY A 56 31.01 -46.91 45.69
C GLY A 56 32.12 -47.52 44.81
N ASN A 57 32.71 -48.63 45.27
CA ASN A 57 33.76 -49.36 44.54
C ASN A 57 33.24 -50.39 43.54
N LYS A 58 31.91 -50.61 43.49
CA LYS A 58 31.33 -51.51 42.48
C LYS A 58 31.50 -50.90 41.09
N LYS A 59 31.68 -51.77 40.11
CA LYS A 59 31.80 -51.37 38.71
C LYS A 59 30.42 -50.96 38.19
N CYS A 60 30.34 -49.82 37.49
CA CYS A 60 29.06 -49.32 36.97
C CYS A 60 28.34 -50.31 36.03
N ALA A 61 29.09 -51.19 35.36
CA ALA A 61 28.56 -52.20 34.44
C ALA A 61 27.78 -53.33 35.13
N GLU A 62 27.98 -53.55 36.44
CA GLU A 62 27.49 -54.72 37.16
C GLU A 62 26.07 -54.52 37.72
N ILE A 63 25.62 -53.27 37.88
CA ILE A 63 24.31 -52.92 38.47
C ILE A 63 23.22 -52.71 37.41
N ALA A 64 23.59 -52.58 36.14
CA ALA A 64 22.63 -52.34 35.04
C ALA A 64 21.68 -53.51 34.73
N LEU A 65 21.82 -54.66 35.41
CA LEU A 65 21.03 -55.86 35.16
C LEU A 65 20.01 -56.21 36.26
N GLU A 66 20.00 -55.52 37.41
CA GLU A 66 19.18 -55.97 38.56
C GLU A 66 18.04 -55.03 38.98
N SER A 67 17.86 -53.84 38.36
CA SER A 67 16.92 -52.84 38.88
C SER A 67 15.64 -52.56 38.09
N ASP A 68 15.21 -53.40 37.13
CA ASP A 68 13.90 -53.21 36.48
C ASP A 68 13.00 -54.43 36.65
N ASN A 69 12.02 -54.27 37.56
CA ASN A 69 10.86 -55.15 37.71
C ASN A 69 10.12 -55.24 36.37
N SER A 70 10.31 -56.37 35.68
CA SER A 70 9.85 -56.71 34.33
C SER A 70 8.33 -56.60 34.09
N ALA A 71 7.51 -56.57 35.15
CA ALA A 71 6.05 -56.43 35.03
C ALA A 71 5.60 -54.98 34.75
N GLY A 72 6.26 -53.97 35.32
CA GLY A 72 5.88 -52.55 35.16
C GLY A 72 6.32 -51.97 33.81
N ALA A 73 7.50 -52.37 33.32
CA ALA A 73 8.02 -51.97 32.02
C ALA A 73 7.15 -52.47 30.86
N GLN A 74 6.59 -53.68 30.97
CA GLN A 74 5.73 -54.27 29.94
C GLN A 74 4.38 -53.55 29.84
N GLN A 75 3.77 -53.19 30.97
CA GLN A 75 2.51 -52.42 31.00
C GLN A 75 2.69 -50.98 30.49
N HIS A 76 3.83 -50.34 30.80
CA HIS A 76 4.13 -49.01 30.28
C HIS A 76 4.38 -49.04 28.77
N MET A 77 5.03 -50.10 28.25
CA MET A 77 5.27 -50.27 26.83
C MET A 77 3.97 -50.45 26.04
N THR A 78 3.01 -51.23 26.55
CA THR A 78 1.71 -51.43 25.89
C THR A 78 0.87 -50.16 25.89
N ALA A 79 0.82 -49.43 27.01
CA ALA A 79 0.13 -48.14 27.10
C ALA A 79 0.74 -47.09 26.14
N LEU A 80 2.07 -47.09 26.00
CA LEU A 80 2.76 -46.21 25.07
C LEU A 80 2.44 -46.57 23.60
N GLN A 81 2.42 -47.87 23.26
CA GLN A 81 2.04 -48.34 21.93
C GLN A 81 0.59 -47.98 21.56
N GLU A 82 -0.32 -48.02 22.53
CA GLU A 82 -1.71 -47.62 22.33
C GLU A 82 -1.82 -46.11 22.08
N LYS A 83 -1.08 -45.30 22.84
CA LYS A 83 -1.02 -43.85 22.64
C LYS A 83 -0.41 -43.48 21.28
N ILE A 84 0.62 -44.18 20.82
CA ILE A 84 1.19 -44.01 19.48
C ILE A 84 0.13 -44.30 18.40
N ARG A 85 -0.64 -45.39 18.54
CA ARG A 85 -1.72 -45.71 17.61
C ARG A 85 -2.81 -44.62 17.59
N ALA A 86 -3.19 -44.09 18.75
CA ALA A 86 -4.15 -43.00 18.84
C ALA A 86 -3.63 -41.74 18.12
N LEU A 87 -2.37 -41.36 18.36
CA LEU A 87 -1.74 -40.21 17.71
C LEU A 87 -1.60 -40.36 16.19
N ILE A 88 -1.32 -41.58 15.70
CA ILE A 88 -1.29 -41.87 14.26
C ILE A 88 -2.69 -41.64 13.64
N LYS A 89 -3.75 -42.09 14.32
CA LYS A 89 -5.13 -41.90 13.87
C LYS A 89 -5.53 -40.42 13.84
N GLU A 90 -5.20 -39.68 14.90
CA GLU A 90 -5.47 -38.24 14.98
C GLU A 90 -4.72 -37.47 13.90
N LYS A 91 -3.44 -37.79 13.67
CA LYS A 91 -2.65 -37.19 12.58
C LYS A 91 -3.30 -37.43 11.23
N ALA A 92 -3.79 -38.65 10.96
CA ALA A 92 -4.46 -38.96 9.71
C ALA A 92 -5.77 -38.16 9.54
N GLN A 93 -6.55 -38.00 10.62
CA GLN A 93 -7.76 -37.19 10.61
C GLN A 93 -7.47 -35.69 10.36
N LEU A 94 -6.46 -35.14 11.04
CA LEU A 94 -6.03 -33.76 10.84
C LEU A 94 -5.51 -33.52 9.42
N GLN A 95 -4.77 -34.47 8.84
CA GLN A 95 -4.33 -34.38 7.45
C GLN A 95 -5.50 -34.40 6.46
N ALA A 96 -6.51 -35.25 6.69
CA ALA A 96 -7.73 -35.27 5.89
C ALA A 96 -8.47 -33.93 5.96
N LEU A 97 -8.59 -33.35 7.16
CA LEU A 97 -9.23 -32.05 7.37
C LEU A 97 -8.48 -30.90 6.69
N ILE A 98 -7.14 -30.88 6.78
CA ILE A 98 -6.31 -29.89 6.08
C ILE A 98 -6.55 -29.98 4.57
N LYS A 99 -6.57 -31.20 4.01
CA LYS A 99 -6.80 -31.41 2.57
C LYS A 99 -8.19 -30.92 2.16
N GLN A 100 -9.21 -31.19 2.95
CA GLN A 100 -10.57 -30.70 2.71
C GLN A 100 -10.64 -29.17 2.74
N ASN A 101 -10.07 -28.53 3.77
CA ASN A 101 -10.05 -27.07 3.88
C ASN A 101 -9.28 -26.41 2.73
N GLN A 102 -8.17 -27.01 2.29
CA GLN A 102 -7.43 -26.54 1.12
C GLN A 102 -8.30 -26.60 -0.15
N GLN A 103 -9.02 -27.69 -0.37
CA GLN A 103 -9.94 -27.82 -1.51
C GLN A 103 -11.04 -26.75 -1.47
N GLN A 104 -11.65 -26.53 -0.29
CA GLN A 104 -12.66 -25.48 -0.12
C GLN A 104 -12.11 -24.08 -0.42
N LEU A 105 -10.90 -23.76 0.05
CA LEU A 105 -10.24 -22.50 -0.26
C LEU A 105 -9.99 -22.32 -1.75
N THR A 106 -9.52 -23.37 -2.45
CA THR A 106 -9.29 -23.30 -3.89
C THR A 106 -10.59 -23.09 -4.67
N HIS A 107 -11.67 -23.77 -4.29
CA HIS A 107 -12.98 -23.61 -4.92
C HIS A 107 -13.54 -22.20 -4.71
N ALA A 108 -13.51 -21.70 -3.46
CA ALA A 108 -13.96 -20.35 -3.15
C ALA A 108 -13.13 -19.27 -3.86
N TYR A 109 -11.81 -19.45 -3.94
CA TYR A 109 -10.92 -18.55 -4.66
C TYR A 109 -11.25 -18.51 -6.16
N ASN A 110 -11.35 -19.67 -6.81
CA ASN A 110 -11.67 -19.75 -8.24
C ASN A 110 -13.07 -19.19 -8.55
N ALA A 111 -14.05 -19.46 -7.69
CA ALA A 111 -15.39 -18.90 -7.81
C ALA A 111 -15.38 -17.37 -7.71
N GLY A 112 -14.63 -16.81 -6.75
CA GLY A 112 -14.45 -15.37 -6.61
C GLY A 112 -13.73 -14.74 -7.81
N GLU A 113 -12.70 -15.40 -8.34
CA GLU A 113 -11.96 -14.94 -9.52
C GLU A 113 -12.85 -14.91 -10.77
N ASN A 114 -13.68 -15.93 -10.98
CA ASN A 114 -14.64 -15.96 -12.10
C ASN A 114 -15.70 -14.86 -11.98
N CYS A 115 -16.25 -14.66 -10.78
CA CYS A 115 -17.21 -13.59 -10.53
C CYS A 115 -16.60 -12.19 -10.78
N ALA A 116 -15.36 -11.97 -10.36
CA ALA A 116 -14.64 -10.72 -10.62
C ALA A 116 -14.38 -10.50 -12.12
N ARG A 117 -14.05 -11.56 -12.88
CA ARG A 117 -13.90 -11.48 -14.35
C ARG A 117 -15.21 -11.13 -15.03
N GLU A 118 -16.32 -11.72 -14.62
CA GLU A 118 -17.64 -11.42 -15.16
C GLU A 118 -18.03 -9.95 -14.89
N ALA A 119 -17.80 -9.45 -13.68
CA ALA A 119 -18.04 -8.06 -13.33
C ALA A 119 -17.18 -7.09 -14.16
N LEU A 120 -15.92 -7.43 -14.42
CA LEU A 120 -15.03 -6.64 -15.26
C LEU A 120 -15.52 -6.59 -16.70
N MET A 121 -15.93 -7.73 -17.27
CA MET A 121 -16.56 -7.79 -18.60
C MET A 121 -17.83 -6.92 -18.68
N LEU A 122 -18.68 -6.96 -17.66
CA LEU A 122 -19.88 -6.11 -17.60
C LEU A 122 -19.51 -4.61 -17.54
N LEU A 123 -18.49 -4.26 -16.76
CA LEU A 123 -18.02 -2.87 -16.68
C LEU A 123 -17.41 -2.39 -18.01
N GLN A 124 -16.70 -3.25 -18.73
CA GLN A 124 -16.16 -2.91 -20.05
C GLN A 124 -17.26 -2.72 -21.09
N THR A 125 -18.23 -3.62 -21.13
CA THR A 125 -19.37 -3.53 -22.07
C THR A 125 -20.23 -2.30 -21.80
N THR A 126 -20.48 -1.97 -20.53
CA THR A 126 -21.21 -0.73 -20.17
C THR A 126 -20.43 0.53 -20.52
N ASN A 127 -19.11 0.58 -20.30
CA ASN A 127 -18.28 1.70 -20.75
C ASN A 127 -18.30 1.85 -22.27
N CYS A 128 -18.21 0.76 -23.02
CA CYS A 128 -18.31 0.78 -24.48
C CYS A 128 -19.64 1.40 -24.93
N ARG A 129 -20.75 0.93 -24.35
CA ARG A 129 -22.10 1.45 -24.62
C ARG A 129 -22.24 2.94 -24.28
N LEU A 130 -21.71 3.37 -23.14
CA LEU A 130 -21.71 4.78 -22.75
C LEU A 130 -20.91 5.64 -23.74
N ASN A 131 -19.75 5.17 -24.20
CA ASN A 131 -18.95 5.87 -25.20
C ASN A 131 -19.68 5.99 -26.54
N GLU A 132 -20.40 4.94 -26.98
CA GLU A 132 -21.25 5.03 -28.17
C GLU A 132 -22.34 6.09 -28.01
N GLN A 133 -23.00 6.13 -26.85
CA GLN A 133 -24.03 7.14 -26.56
C GLN A 133 -23.45 8.56 -26.56
N LEU A 134 -22.29 8.77 -25.95
CA LEU A 134 -21.59 10.05 -25.97
C LEU A 134 -21.26 10.48 -27.40
N LEU A 135 -20.81 9.56 -28.24
CA LEU A 135 -20.47 9.84 -29.63
C LEU A 135 -21.70 10.24 -30.46
N VAL A 136 -22.85 9.59 -30.23
CA VAL A 136 -24.13 9.98 -30.85
C VAL A 136 -24.57 11.37 -30.41
N LEU A 137 -24.49 11.68 -29.12
CA LEU A 137 -24.83 13.00 -28.59
C LEU A 137 -23.92 14.09 -29.16
N GLN A 138 -22.62 13.83 -29.26
CA GLN A 138 -21.65 14.76 -29.85
C GLN A 138 -22.01 15.08 -31.31
N ARG A 139 -22.35 14.05 -32.11
CA ARG A 139 -22.81 14.24 -33.49
C ARG A 139 -24.08 15.09 -33.58
N GLN A 140 -25.02 14.95 -32.65
CA GLN A 140 -26.22 15.77 -32.62
C GLN A 140 -25.90 17.24 -32.31
N ILE A 141 -24.98 17.50 -31.38
CA ILE A 141 -24.51 18.86 -31.07
C ILE A 141 -23.82 19.48 -32.28
N ASP A 142 -22.96 18.74 -32.99
CA ASP A 142 -22.26 19.21 -34.19
C ASP A 142 -23.24 19.50 -35.34
N ALA A 143 -24.26 18.65 -35.53
CA ALA A 143 -25.32 18.88 -36.51
C ALA A 143 -26.16 20.12 -36.16
N GLY A 144 -26.54 20.29 -34.89
CA GLY A 144 -27.32 21.44 -34.40
C GLY A 144 -26.56 22.77 -34.48
N THR A 145 -25.27 22.77 -34.17
CA THR A 145 -24.40 23.95 -34.33
C THR A 145 -24.20 24.30 -35.80
N THR A 146 -24.02 23.32 -36.67
CA THR A 146 -23.91 23.55 -38.12
C THR A 146 -25.20 24.13 -38.71
N HIS A 147 -26.36 23.57 -38.34
CA HIS A 147 -27.66 24.08 -38.76
C HIS A 147 -27.89 25.53 -38.28
N SER A 148 -27.58 25.81 -37.01
CA SER A 148 -27.68 27.17 -36.44
C SER A 148 -26.75 28.17 -37.13
N ARG A 149 -25.54 27.75 -37.51
CA ARG A 149 -24.56 28.59 -38.22
C ARG A 149 -25.00 28.90 -39.65
N VAL A 150 -25.63 27.94 -40.34
CA VAL A 150 -26.18 28.12 -41.70
C VAL A 150 -27.39 29.06 -41.67
N VAL A 151 -28.32 28.86 -40.74
CA VAL A 151 -29.50 29.73 -40.58
C VAL A 151 -29.08 31.17 -40.25
N ASN A 152 -28.14 31.37 -39.32
CA ASN A 152 -27.69 32.71 -38.93
C ASN A 152 -26.95 33.43 -40.08
N LYS A 153 -26.16 32.70 -40.90
CA LYS A 153 -25.58 33.26 -42.13
C LYS A 153 -26.65 33.66 -43.15
N GLY A 154 -27.70 32.86 -43.32
CA GLY A 154 -28.84 33.17 -44.19
C GLY A 154 -29.61 34.42 -43.77
N VAL A 155 -29.85 34.59 -42.46
CA VAL A 155 -30.54 35.76 -41.89
C VAL A 155 -29.70 37.03 -42.04
N LYS A 156 -28.40 36.98 -41.73
CA LYS A 156 -27.48 38.12 -41.93
C LYS A 156 -27.42 38.56 -43.39
N ARG A 157 -27.39 37.62 -44.33
CA ARG A 157 -27.38 37.92 -45.77
C ARG A 157 -28.67 38.63 -46.21
N ARG A 158 -29.84 38.20 -45.71
CA ARG A 158 -31.13 38.87 -45.98
C ARG A 158 -31.18 40.29 -45.40
N TYR A 159 -30.67 40.49 -44.18
CA TYR A 159 -30.61 41.81 -43.56
C TYR A 159 -29.72 42.78 -44.34
N ILE A 160 -28.54 42.33 -44.79
CA ILE A 160 -27.64 43.13 -45.63
C ILE A 160 -28.33 43.57 -46.92
N PHE A 161 -29.02 42.66 -47.63
CA PHE A 161 -29.74 43.01 -48.85
C PHE A 161 -30.84 44.06 -48.62
N ILE A 162 -31.60 43.95 -47.54
CA ILE A 162 -32.64 44.92 -47.18
C ILE A 162 -32.04 46.29 -46.84
N CYS A 163 -30.94 46.34 -46.10
CA CYS A 163 -30.25 47.60 -45.82
C CYS A 163 -29.70 48.25 -47.10
N THR A 164 -29.11 47.47 -48.01
CA THR A 164 -28.59 48.02 -49.27
C THR A 164 -29.71 48.55 -50.18
N SER A 165 -30.87 47.89 -50.26
CA SER A 165 -31.98 48.39 -51.06
C SER A 165 -32.57 49.68 -50.46
N LEU A 166 -32.69 49.76 -49.14
CA LEU A 166 -33.11 50.99 -48.45
C LEU A 166 -32.15 52.16 -48.69
N ILE A 167 -30.83 51.92 -48.64
CA ILE A 167 -29.83 52.95 -48.93
C ILE A 167 -29.93 53.43 -50.38
N ILE A 168 -30.14 52.53 -51.35
CA ILE A 168 -30.33 52.90 -52.75
C ILE A 168 -31.61 53.72 -52.93
N ILE A 169 -32.70 53.35 -52.27
CA ILE A 169 -33.96 54.12 -52.31
C ILE A 169 -33.76 55.51 -51.70
N ILE A 170 -33.08 55.61 -50.55
CA ILE A 170 -32.77 56.90 -49.92
C ILE A 170 -31.85 57.74 -50.82
N ALA A 171 -30.87 57.13 -51.48
CA ALA A 171 -29.99 57.81 -52.42
C ALA A 171 -30.75 58.29 -53.67
N LEU A 172 -31.72 57.52 -54.18
CA LEU A 172 -32.58 57.93 -55.29
C LEU A 172 -33.52 59.07 -54.88
N ILE A 173 -34.10 59.02 -53.68
CA ILE A 173 -34.92 60.11 -53.14
C ILE A 173 -34.05 61.36 -52.92
N GLY A 174 -32.87 61.22 -52.34
CA GLY A 174 -31.91 62.31 -52.14
C GLY A 174 -31.42 62.90 -53.46
N TRP A 175 -31.16 62.07 -54.47
CA TRP A 175 -30.87 62.49 -55.84
C TRP A 175 -32.04 63.28 -56.43
N PHE A 176 -33.27 62.79 -56.24
CA PHE A 176 -34.47 63.46 -56.74
C PHE A 176 -34.67 64.82 -56.06
N ILE A 177 -34.46 64.91 -54.74
CA ILE A 177 -34.53 66.15 -53.96
C ILE A 177 -33.41 67.12 -54.36
N TRP A 178 -32.18 66.64 -54.54
CA TRP A 178 -31.05 67.45 -55.00
C TRP A 178 -31.30 68.00 -56.41
N HIS A 179 -31.80 67.16 -57.33
CA HIS A 179 -32.17 67.58 -58.68
C HIS A 179 -33.34 68.57 -58.67
N TYR A 180 -34.22 68.51 -57.66
CA TYR A 180 -35.29 69.48 -57.46
C TYR A 180 -34.75 70.82 -56.95
N GLN A 181 -33.77 70.79 -56.04
CA GLN A 181 -33.13 71.99 -55.49
C GLN A 181 -32.19 72.68 -56.50
N THR A 182 -31.50 71.95 -57.38
CA THR A 182 -30.62 72.55 -58.40
C THR A 182 -31.37 73.32 -59.50
N LEU A 183 -32.71 73.19 -59.61
CA LEU A 183 -33.51 74.04 -60.50
C LEU A 183 -33.93 75.38 -59.87
N HIS A 184 -33.88 75.52 -58.55
CA HIS A 184 -34.36 76.71 -57.86
C HIS A 184 -33.52 77.04 -56.62
N LEU A 185 -32.38 77.72 -56.80
CA LEU A 185 -31.97 78.95 -56.07
C LEU A 185 -30.46 79.23 -56.23
N GLN A 186 -30.17 80.50 -56.42
CA GLN A 186 -28.85 81.11 -56.64
C GLN A 186 -28.19 81.48 -55.29
N PRO A 187 -26.84 81.42 -55.16
CA PRO A 187 -26.17 81.53 -53.86
C PRO A 187 -25.70 82.95 -53.52
N GLN A 188 -25.57 83.27 -52.22
CA GLN A 188 -24.69 84.34 -51.74
C GLN A 188 -23.96 83.99 -50.43
N LEU A 189 -22.92 84.78 -50.17
CA LEU A 189 -21.59 84.48 -49.65
C LEU A 189 -21.36 84.98 -48.20
N LEU A 190 -20.59 84.20 -47.42
CA LEU A 190 -19.41 84.56 -46.58
C LEU A 190 -19.49 85.51 -45.35
N SER A 191 -19.09 84.98 -44.17
CA SER A 191 -18.19 85.62 -43.15
C SER A 191 -17.88 84.63 -42.00
N SER A 192 -16.62 84.23 -41.80
CA SER A 192 -15.56 84.74 -40.87
C SER A 192 -15.77 84.37 -39.36
N VAL A 193 -15.08 83.34 -38.81
CA VAL A 193 -13.79 83.32 -38.03
C VAL A 193 -14.02 83.48 -36.49
N PRO A 194 -13.17 82.97 -35.55
CA PRO A 194 -12.75 81.59 -35.19
C PRO A 194 -13.02 81.31 -33.67
N VAL A 195 -12.47 80.23 -33.08
CA VAL A 195 -11.81 80.16 -31.74
C VAL A 195 -11.83 78.74 -31.16
N THR A 196 -10.65 78.37 -30.66
CA THR A 196 -10.17 77.24 -29.85
C THR A 196 -11.10 76.68 -28.77
N ASP A 197 -11.02 75.38 -28.52
CA ASP A 197 -10.60 74.87 -27.21
C ASP A 197 -10.13 73.41 -27.22
N SER A 198 -9.34 73.11 -26.19
CA SER A 198 -8.34 72.08 -26.07
C SER A 198 -8.72 70.91 -25.14
N VAL A 199 -8.39 69.67 -25.54
CA VAL A 199 -7.62 68.64 -24.77
C VAL A 199 -8.37 68.02 -23.53
N PRO A 200 -7.87 66.96 -22.87
CA PRO A 200 -7.88 65.51 -23.17
C PRO A 200 -8.59 64.69 -22.05
N VAL A 201 -8.34 63.37 -21.94
CA VAL A 201 -8.07 62.57 -20.70
C VAL A 201 -8.67 61.16 -20.83
N VAL A 202 -7.88 60.15 -21.17
CA VAL A 202 -7.20 59.16 -20.28
C VAL A 202 -7.88 57.78 -20.41
N ASN A 203 -7.12 56.79 -20.87
CA ASN A 203 -6.84 55.64 -20.01
C ASN A 203 -5.58 54.92 -20.46
N ALA A 204 -4.64 54.90 -19.54
CA ALA A 204 -3.35 54.26 -19.61
C ALA A 204 -3.51 52.73 -19.64
N THR A 205 -2.76 52.10 -20.53
CA THR A 205 -2.30 50.72 -20.36
C THR A 205 -0.79 50.76 -20.29
N PRO A 206 -0.17 50.33 -19.18
CA PRO A 206 1.23 49.91 -19.17
C PRO A 206 1.35 48.41 -18.91
N PRO A 207 2.52 47.82 -19.20
CA PRO A 207 2.59 46.66 -20.07
C PRO A 207 3.08 45.39 -19.35
N LEU A 208 2.88 44.29 -20.07
CA LEU A 208 3.67 43.08 -19.96
C LEU A 208 5.16 43.39 -20.21
N SER A 209 6.02 43.05 -19.26
CA SER A 209 7.42 42.65 -19.49
C SER A 209 7.92 41.87 -18.26
N THR A 210 8.05 40.55 -18.34
CA THR A 210 9.26 39.75 -18.63
C THR A 210 10.43 39.89 -17.63
N THR A 211 10.83 38.69 -17.15
CA THR A 211 12.19 38.28 -16.70
C THR A 211 12.52 38.69 -15.25
N ILE A 212 12.97 37.81 -14.35
CA ILE A 212 14.26 37.11 -14.36
C ILE A 212 14.22 35.86 -13.44
N LYS A 213 14.85 34.80 -13.94
CA LYS A 213 15.64 33.72 -13.29
C LYS A 213 15.69 33.75 -11.75
N ASP A 214 15.47 32.61 -11.11
CA ASP A 214 16.48 31.61 -10.73
C ASP A 214 15.84 30.56 -9.80
N SER A 215 16.57 29.47 -9.56
CA SER A 215 16.40 28.45 -8.53
C SER A 215 15.66 27.17 -8.91
N ASP A 216 16.51 26.15 -9.09
CA ASP A 216 16.39 24.81 -8.53
C ASP A 216 15.30 23.88 -9.08
N THR A 217 15.79 22.94 -9.88
CA THR A 217 15.36 21.55 -10.00
C THR A 217 14.36 21.14 -8.93
N GLU A 218 13.07 21.33 -9.24
CA GLU A 218 11.95 20.82 -8.46
C GLU A 218 12.09 19.30 -8.43
N LYS A 219 12.65 18.78 -7.33
CA LYS A 219 12.70 17.34 -7.07
C LYS A 219 11.26 16.83 -7.19
N ASN A 220 11.02 16.07 -8.26
CA ASN A 220 9.75 15.44 -8.59
C ASN A 220 9.26 14.67 -7.35
N VAL A 221 8.37 15.29 -6.56
CA VAL A 221 7.83 14.68 -5.35
C VAL A 221 6.87 13.60 -5.83
N GLU A 222 7.22 12.33 -5.61
CA GLU A 222 6.35 11.19 -5.87
C GLU A 222 5.09 11.31 -4.99
N ARG A 223 4.07 11.98 -5.53
CA ARG A 223 2.85 12.30 -4.80
C ARG A 223 1.83 11.17 -4.98
N ILE A 224 1.23 10.74 -3.87
CA ILE A 224 0.25 9.67 -3.89
C ILE A 224 -1.14 10.16 -4.30
N MET A 225 -1.87 9.33 -5.03
CA MET A 225 -3.30 9.53 -5.26
C MET A 225 -4.10 9.24 -4.00
N LEU A 226 -4.95 10.20 -3.61
CA LEU A 226 -5.87 10.05 -2.49
C LEU A 226 -6.99 9.07 -2.82
N THR A 227 -7.50 8.40 -1.78
CA THR A 227 -8.61 7.44 -1.87
C THR A 227 -9.45 7.53 -0.61
N ASP A 228 -10.76 7.32 -0.74
CA ASP A 228 -11.69 7.28 0.39
C ASP A 228 -11.74 5.89 1.04
N THR A 229 -11.18 4.86 0.38
CA THR A 229 -11.22 3.50 0.93
C THR A 229 -10.23 3.35 2.08
N VAL A 230 -10.75 3.11 3.29
CA VAL A 230 -9.94 2.87 4.49
C VAL A 230 -9.63 1.38 4.63
N GLY A 231 -8.38 1.07 5.01
CA GLY A 231 -7.97 -0.25 5.46
C GLY A 231 -7.95 -1.33 4.38
N GLN A 232 -7.92 -0.96 3.10
CA GLN A 232 -7.74 -1.87 1.98
C GLN A 232 -6.48 -1.49 1.21
N TRP A 233 -5.62 -2.47 0.96
CA TRP A 233 -4.48 -2.29 0.07
C TRP A 233 -4.96 -2.19 -1.38
N GLN A 234 -4.45 -1.20 -2.10
CA GLN A 234 -4.83 -0.92 -3.49
C GLN A 234 -3.59 -0.55 -4.30
N GLN A 235 -3.52 -1.05 -5.54
CA GLN A 235 -2.53 -0.59 -6.51
C GLN A 235 -2.93 0.77 -7.10
N ARG A 236 -1.96 1.68 -7.20
CA ARG A 236 -2.11 3.05 -7.70
C ARG A 236 -0.82 3.46 -8.42
N TYR A 237 -0.81 4.70 -8.91
CA TYR A 237 0.32 5.29 -9.62
C TYR A 237 0.59 6.68 -9.04
N TYR A 238 1.87 7.02 -8.87
CA TYR A 238 2.24 8.35 -8.38
C TYR A 238 1.80 9.43 -9.39
N GLU A 239 1.34 10.56 -8.87
CA GLU A 239 1.07 11.75 -9.68
C GLU A 239 2.38 12.22 -10.33
N GLY A 240 2.32 12.58 -11.61
CA GLY A 240 3.49 13.05 -12.37
C GLY A 240 4.37 11.94 -12.94
N THR A 241 4.81 10.96 -12.14
CA THR A 241 5.77 9.93 -12.60
C THR A 241 5.12 8.69 -13.20
N ARG A 242 3.83 8.44 -12.90
CA ARG A 242 3.12 7.20 -13.26
C ARG A 242 3.83 5.91 -12.80
N GLN A 243 4.72 6.00 -11.81
CA GLN A 243 5.32 4.80 -11.23
C GLN A 243 4.28 4.06 -10.37
N PRO A 244 4.13 2.74 -10.52
CA PRO A 244 3.15 1.99 -9.76
C PRO A 244 3.62 1.81 -8.31
N TYR A 245 2.66 1.85 -7.39
CA TYR A 245 2.85 1.55 -5.98
C TYR A 245 1.60 0.85 -5.44
N ILE A 246 1.69 0.28 -4.24
CA ILE A 246 0.52 -0.13 -3.47
C ILE A 246 0.43 0.68 -2.19
N ALA A 247 -0.78 1.00 -1.76
CA ALA A 247 -0.96 1.73 -0.52
C ALA A 247 -2.20 1.28 0.25
N VAL A 248 -2.16 1.53 1.56
CA VAL A 248 -3.30 1.38 2.47
C VAL A 248 -3.49 2.65 3.27
N ARG A 249 -4.74 3.10 3.38
CA ARG A 249 -5.15 4.25 4.16
C ARG A 249 -5.61 3.85 5.57
N SER A 250 -5.14 4.58 6.58
CA SER A 250 -5.66 4.52 7.96
C SER A 250 -6.97 5.29 8.13
N THR A 251 -7.65 5.11 9.27
CA THR A 251 -8.83 5.93 9.64
C THR A 251 -8.50 7.42 9.77
N ASN A 252 -7.27 7.75 10.18
CA ASN A 252 -6.82 9.14 10.38
C ASN A 252 -6.29 9.80 9.09
N GLY A 253 -6.44 9.11 7.94
CA GLY A 253 -6.04 9.62 6.63
C GLY A 253 -4.54 9.55 6.32
N SER A 254 -3.72 8.99 7.21
CA SER A 254 -2.33 8.63 6.88
C SER A 254 -2.27 7.39 5.99
N TYR A 255 -1.19 7.21 5.24
CA TYR A 255 -0.99 6.08 4.33
C TYR A 255 0.31 5.32 4.63
N ILE A 256 0.29 4.02 4.34
CA ILE A 256 1.50 3.25 4.09
C ILE A 256 1.57 2.95 2.60
N VAL A 257 2.75 3.17 2.02
CA VAL A 257 3.02 3.02 0.60
C VAL A 257 4.18 2.06 0.42
N LYS A 258 4.08 1.17 -0.55
CA LYS A 258 5.17 0.30 -1.01
C LYS A 258 5.40 0.52 -2.49
N ASP A 259 6.62 0.89 -2.84
CA ASP A 259 7.06 1.13 -4.22
C ASP A 259 7.58 -0.15 -4.92
N CYS A 260 7.98 0.00 -6.19
CA CYS A 260 8.57 -1.10 -6.96
C CYS A 260 9.93 -1.57 -6.43
N GLN A 261 10.67 -0.71 -5.73
CA GLN A 261 11.93 -1.06 -5.08
C GLN A 261 11.70 -1.91 -3.82
N GLY A 262 10.45 -2.03 -3.36
CA GLY A 262 10.07 -2.76 -2.15
C GLY A 262 10.26 -1.94 -0.87
N THR A 263 10.46 -0.63 -0.98
CA THR A 263 10.60 0.26 0.17
C THR A 263 9.22 0.59 0.73
N PHE A 264 9.09 0.53 2.05
CA PHE A 264 7.90 0.99 2.76
C PHE A 264 8.08 2.44 3.24
N SER A 265 7.09 3.27 2.94
CA SER A 265 7.03 4.68 3.32
C SER A 265 5.72 4.98 4.05
N TYR A 266 5.82 5.76 5.12
CA TYR A 266 4.72 6.27 5.91
C TYR A 266 4.44 7.73 5.54
N TYR A 267 3.26 7.96 4.97
CA TYR A 267 2.73 9.28 4.65
C TYR A 267 1.85 9.73 5.81
N SER A 268 2.44 10.48 6.74
CA SER A 268 1.75 10.96 7.92
C SER A 268 0.87 12.16 7.57
N ASN A 269 -0.44 12.05 7.78
CA ASN A 269 -1.36 13.17 7.60
C ASN A 269 -1.01 14.30 8.58
N ARG A 270 -0.77 15.50 8.06
CA ARG A 270 -0.40 16.69 8.86
C ARG A 270 -1.52 17.13 9.79
N SER A 271 -2.77 16.95 9.40
CA SER A 271 -3.94 17.35 10.20
C SER A 271 -4.11 16.52 11.47
N HIS A 272 -3.48 15.34 11.55
CA HIS A 272 -3.55 14.44 12.70
C HIS A 272 -2.15 14.04 13.20
N HIS A 273 -1.17 14.96 13.10
CA HIS A 273 0.20 14.63 13.50
C HIS A 273 0.28 14.29 15.00
N SER A 274 1.06 13.25 15.31
CA SER A 274 1.54 12.99 16.67
C SER A 274 2.76 13.86 16.92
N ALA A 275 2.81 14.51 18.09
CA ALA A 275 3.95 15.36 18.50
C ALA A 275 5.28 14.60 18.53
N ASN A 276 5.24 13.27 18.69
CA ASN A 276 6.40 12.39 18.65
C ASN A 276 6.30 11.43 17.46
N VAL A 277 7.37 11.36 16.68
CA VAL A 277 7.56 10.39 15.60
C VAL A 277 8.45 9.27 16.13
N ALA A 278 8.05 8.02 15.90
CA ALA A 278 8.83 6.85 16.31
C ALA A 278 10.25 6.85 15.67
N ALA A 279 11.26 6.43 16.42
CA ALA A 279 12.67 6.47 15.99
C ALA A 279 12.98 5.61 14.75
N ASN A 280 12.12 4.64 14.43
CA ASN A 280 12.24 3.81 13.24
C ASN A 280 11.72 4.48 11.96
N LEU A 281 11.27 5.73 12.03
CA LEU A 281 10.78 6.51 10.89
C LEU A 281 11.80 7.57 10.51
N ILE A 282 12.42 7.41 9.34
CA ILE A 282 13.42 8.35 8.83
C ILE A 282 12.71 9.34 7.92
N TYR A 283 12.71 10.63 8.28
CA TYR A 283 12.13 11.68 7.47
C TYR A 283 12.76 11.70 6.06
N SER A 284 11.91 11.75 5.03
CA SER A 284 12.32 11.74 3.63
C SER A 284 12.04 13.09 2.98
N THR A 285 10.76 13.47 2.92
CA THR A 285 10.33 14.70 2.24
C THR A 285 8.98 15.18 2.79
N ASN A 286 8.61 16.39 2.37
CA ASN A 286 7.29 16.95 2.59
C ASN A 286 6.48 16.84 1.29
N ASP A 287 5.27 16.30 1.41
CA ASP A 287 4.19 16.47 0.46
C ASP A 287 3.17 17.47 1.07
N HIS A 288 2.40 18.18 0.25
CA HIS A 288 1.52 19.26 0.71
C HIS A 288 0.64 18.84 1.90
N GLN A 289 0.10 17.62 1.88
CA GLN A 289 -0.77 17.09 2.93
C GLN A 289 -0.06 16.12 3.89
N PHE A 290 1.16 15.69 3.57
CA PHE A 290 1.85 14.63 4.30
C PHE A 290 3.29 14.99 4.68
N ALA A 291 3.72 14.52 5.86
CA ALA A 291 5.13 14.33 6.15
C ALA A 291 5.49 12.88 5.81
N VAL A 292 6.45 12.69 4.91
CA VAL A 292 6.80 11.37 4.37
C VAL A 292 8.03 10.83 5.07
N TYR A 293 7.92 9.62 5.61
CA TYR A 293 8.98 8.93 6.32
C TYR A 293 9.25 7.56 5.69
N ARG A 294 10.51 7.16 5.57
CA ARG A 294 10.88 5.78 5.23
C ARG A 294 10.84 4.91 6.48
N ILE A 295 10.48 3.64 6.30
CA ILE A 295 10.42 2.64 7.37
C ILE A 295 11.51 1.58 7.13
N PRO A 296 12.78 1.86 7.48
CA PRO A 296 13.89 0.93 7.24
C PRO A 296 13.83 -0.34 8.09
N TYR A 297 13.25 -0.28 9.29
CA TYR A 297 13.18 -1.39 10.23
C TYR A 297 11.97 -1.27 11.17
N GLY A 298 11.74 -2.31 11.96
CA GLY A 298 10.65 -2.36 12.94
C GLY A 298 9.33 -2.79 12.31
N ASN A 299 8.21 -2.33 12.87
CA ASN A 299 6.88 -2.71 12.39
C ASN A 299 6.57 -2.03 11.06
N GLY A 300 6.14 -2.82 10.08
CA GLY A 300 5.73 -2.35 8.76
C GLY A 300 6.86 -2.22 7.76
N SER A 301 8.10 -2.54 8.13
CA SER A 301 9.27 -2.44 7.25
C SER A 301 9.48 -3.66 6.35
N THR A 302 8.77 -4.77 6.59
CA THR A 302 8.98 -6.03 5.85
C THR A 302 7.67 -6.63 5.35
N GLU A 303 7.71 -7.24 4.17
CA GLU A 303 6.54 -7.92 3.60
C GLU A 303 5.97 -9.02 4.51
N ARG A 304 6.85 -9.73 5.22
CA ARG A 304 6.46 -10.83 6.13
C ARG A 304 5.52 -10.35 7.22
N GLN A 305 5.73 -9.13 7.75
CA GLN A 305 4.83 -8.56 8.75
C GLN A 305 3.44 -8.29 8.16
N TRP A 306 3.38 -7.77 6.94
CA TRP A 306 2.12 -7.51 6.23
C TRP A 306 1.38 -8.79 5.83
N LEU A 307 2.10 -9.87 5.47
CA LEU A 307 1.51 -11.17 5.12
C LEU A 307 1.00 -11.96 6.33
N ASN A 308 1.67 -11.84 7.47
CA ASN A 308 1.42 -12.71 8.63
C ASN A 308 0.60 -12.04 9.73
N SER A 309 0.19 -10.78 9.58
CA SER A 309 -0.65 -10.08 10.55
C SER A 309 -1.97 -9.62 9.92
N LYS A 310 -2.98 -9.37 10.76
CA LYS A 310 -4.25 -8.75 10.32
C LYS A 310 -4.10 -7.23 10.12
N SER A 311 -3.23 -6.62 10.91
CA SER A 311 -2.97 -5.19 10.92
C SER A 311 -1.58 -4.90 11.49
N VAL A 312 -1.01 -3.75 11.12
CA VAL A 312 0.26 -3.25 11.62
C VAL A 312 0.07 -1.87 12.25
N SER A 313 0.66 -1.66 13.43
CA SER A 313 0.67 -0.35 14.11
C SER A 313 1.97 0.39 13.80
N ILE A 314 1.85 1.62 13.30
CA ILE A 314 2.96 2.49 12.91
C ILE A 314 2.63 3.90 13.39
N ASN A 315 3.50 4.46 14.24
CA ASN A 315 3.32 5.79 14.84
C ASN A 315 1.93 6.02 15.48
N ASN A 316 1.47 5.04 16.28
CA ASN A 316 0.15 5.01 16.92
C ASN A 316 -1.05 4.97 15.95
N ASN A 317 -0.83 4.76 14.65
CA ASN A 317 -1.86 4.51 13.66
C ASN A 317 -1.92 3.03 13.30
N ILE A 318 -3.13 2.48 13.21
CA ILE A 318 -3.37 1.09 12.82
C ILE A 318 -3.68 1.04 11.33
N PHE A 319 -2.96 0.18 10.62
CA PHE A 319 -3.14 -0.11 9.20
C PHE A 319 -3.62 -1.54 9.02
N SER A 320 -4.70 -1.73 8.28
CA SER A 320 -5.21 -3.06 7.95
C SER A 320 -4.38 -3.72 6.85
N ASN A 321 -4.31 -5.06 6.87
CA ASN A 321 -3.58 -5.83 5.87
C ASN A 321 -4.50 -6.45 4.81
N ASN A 322 -5.79 -6.10 4.82
CA ASN A 322 -6.75 -6.58 3.84
C ASN A 322 -6.28 -6.25 2.42
N GLY A 323 -6.23 -7.27 1.55
CA GLY A 323 -5.79 -7.11 0.16
C GLY A 323 -4.29 -6.94 -0.05
N TYR A 324 -3.44 -7.04 0.99
CA TYR A 324 -1.98 -6.86 0.82
C TYR A 324 -1.38 -7.89 -0.13
N LYS A 325 -1.69 -9.18 0.07
CA LYS A 325 -1.12 -10.27 -0.74
C LYS A 325 -1.45 -10.11 -2.23
N SER A 326 -2.72 -9.86 -2.55
CA SER A 326 -3.17 -9.66 -3.93
C SER A 326 -2.57 -8.39 -4.54
N SER A 327 -2.57 -7.27 -3.80
CA SER A 327 -1.99 -6.01 -4.27
C SER A 327 -0.48 -6.12 -4.49
N SER A 328 0.24 -6.80 -3.61
CA SER A 328 1.69 -7.01 -3.76
C SER A 328 2.03 -7.90 -4.95
N LEU A 329 1.20 -8.89 -5.27
CA LEU A 329 1.37 -9.70 -6.49
C LEU A 329 1.08 -8.87 -7.75
N ALA A 330 0.05 -8.02 -7.72
CA ALA A 330 -0.27 -7.10 -8.82
C ALA A 330 0.85 -6.08 -9.04
N LEU A 331 1.39 -5.49 -7.97
CA LEU A 331 2.53 -4.59 -8.07
C LEU A 331 3.75 -5.29 -8.68
N ALA A 332 4.06 -6.50 -8.22
CA ALA A 332 5.18 -7.28 -8.72
C ALA A 332 5.04 -7.68 -10.20
N SER A 333 3.82 -7.75 -10.76
CA SER A 333 3.62 -8.02 -12.19
C SER A 333 3.85 -6.77 -13.03
N VAL A 334 3.47 -5.59 -12.53
CA VAL A 334 3.67 -4.31 -13.26
C VAL A 334 5.11 -3.82 -13.13
N CYS A 335 5.74 -3.92 -11.96
CA CYS A 335 7.13 -3.49 -11.76
C CYS A 335 8.13 -4.31 -12.59
N ARG A 336 7.82 -5.57 -12.92
CA ARG A 336 8.66 -6.43 -13.79
C ARG A 336 8.59 -6.06 -15.27
N ASN A 337 7.53 -5.37 -15.69
CA ASN A 337 7.24 -5.04 -17.09
C ASN A 337 7.43 -3.55 -17.40
N GLY A 338 8.09 -2.79 -16.52
CA GLY A 338 8.27 -1.35 -16.65
C GLY A 338 9.17 -0.94 -17.82
N VAL A 339 8.65 -1.01 -19.05
CA VAL A 339 9.08 -0.14 -20.13
C VAL A 339 8.41 1.22 -19.86
N PRO A 340 9.17 2.33 -19.78
CA PRO A 340 8.57 3.65 -19.69
C PRO A 340 7.85 3.91 -21.02
N PHE A 341 6.53 4.05 -20.97
CA PHE A 341 5.75 4.59 -22.09
C PHE A 341 5.64 6.11 -21.95
#